data_AF-A0A255THV2-F1
#
_entry.id   AF-A0A255THV2-F1
#
_cell.length_a   1.000
_cell.length_b   1.000
_cell.length_c   1.000
_cell.angle_alpha   90.00
_cell.angle_beta   90.00
_cell.angle_gamma   90.00
#
_symmetry.space_group_name_H-M   'P 1'
#
loop_
_entity.id
_entity.type
_entity.pdbx_description
1 polymer ?
#
loop_
_entity_poly.entity_id
_entity_poly.type
_entity_poly.pdbx_seq_one_letter_code
_entity_poly.pdbx_strand_id
1 'polypeptide(L)' 'MEKKDKDIALFVAFCIEEYGASKGMAGEQVLDLFSQYGVIDYLSNCFEPLHT' A
#
# COMPACT_ATOMS: atom_id res chain seq x y z
N MET A 1 13.27 11.41 6.53
CA MET A 1 12.03 11.17 5.77
C MET A 1 11.22 12.43 5.82
N GLU A 2 10.91 12.96 4.65
CA GLU A 2 10.04 14.12 4.49
C GLU A 2 8.61 13.75 4.95
N LYS A 3 7.78 14.75 5.26
CA LYS A 3 6.38 14.51 5.69
C LYS A 3 5.61 13.66 4.66
N LYS A 4 5.79 13.98 3.38
CA LYS A 4 5.16 13.28 2.26
C LYS A 4 5.51 11.79 2.20
N ASP A 5 6.76 11.43 2.45
CA ASP A 5 7.19 10.01 2.44
C ASP A 5 6.47 9.19 3.52
N LYS A 6 6.19 9.81 4.68
CA LYS A 6 5.43 9.18 5.76
C LYS A 6 3.96 9.00 5.39
N ASP A 7 3.36 10.02 4.77
CA ASP A 7 1.96 9.98 4.34
C ASP A 7 1.75 8.90 3.26
N ILE A 8 2.69 8.77 2.32
CA ILE A 8 2.71 7.70 1.32
C ILE A 8 2.85 6.33 1.98
N ALA A 9 3.79 6.16 2.92
CA ALA A 9 3.98 4.89 3.61
C ALA A 9 2.74 4.47 4.41
N LEU A 10 2.08 5.43 5.07
CA LEU A 10 0.84 5.17 5.81
C LEU A 10 -0.29 4.76 4.86
N PHE A 11 -0.42 5.42 3.71
CA PHE A 11 -1.41 5.06 2.68
C PHE A 11 -1.18 3.65 2.13
N VAL A 12 0.06 3.30 1.79
CA VAL A 12 0.38 1.95 1.29
C VAL A 12 0.09 0.90 2.36
N ALA A 13 0.46 1.16 3.62
CA ALA A 13 0.15 0.25 4.73
C ALA A 13 -1.37 0.07 4.88
N PHE A 14 -2.15 1.15 4.80
CA PHE A 14 -3.60 1.10 4.80
C PHE A 14 -4.15 0.21 3.67
N CYS A 15 -3.67 0.37 2.42
CA CYS A 15 -4.11 -0.47 1.30
C CYS A 15 -3.79 -1.96 1.50
N ILE A 16 -2.65 -2.28 2.10
CA ILE A 16 -2.24 -3.66 2.41
C ILE A 16 -3.21 -4.28 3.42
N GLU A 17 -3.49 -3.57 4.52
CA GLU A 17 -4.39 -4.07 5.57
C GLU A 17 -5.83 -4.22 5.07
N GLU A 18 -6.37 -3.24 4.33
CA GLU A 18 -7.73 -3.30 3.79
C GLU A 18 -7.89 -4.43 2.76
N TYR A 19 -6.91 -4.60 1.88
CA TYR A 19 -6.92 -5.72 0.93
C TYR A 19 -6.86 -7.05 1.68
N GLY A 20 -5.97 -7.17 2.68
CA GLY A 20 -5.85 -8.34 3.55
C GLY A 20 -7.16 -8.69 4.23
N ALA A 21 -7.80 -7.73 4.89
CA ALA A 21 -9.09 -7.88 5.53
C ALA A 21 -10.18 -8.33 4.53
N SER A 22 -10.22 -7.74 3.33
CA SER A 22 -11.21 -8.08 2.30
C SER A 22 -11.03 -9.48 1.70
N LYS A 23 -9.80 -10.00 1.70
CA LYS A 23 -9.44 -11.31 1.11
C LYS A 23 -9.18 -12.40 2.13
N GLY A 24 -9.22 -12.09 3.43
CA GLY A 24 -8.82 -13.01 4.50
C GLY A 24 -7.33 -13.38 4.42
N MET A 25 -6.49 -12.47 3.94
CA MET A 25 -5.04 -12.66 3.82
C MET A 25 -4.30 -11.91 4.93
N ALA A 26 -3.19 -12.47 5.41
CA ALA A 26 -2.31 -11.76 6.34
C ALA A 26 -1.53 -10.64 5.60
N GLY A 27 -1.19 -9.56 6.32
CA GLY A 27 -0.47 -8.42 5.74
C GLY A 27 0.83 -8.80 5.02
N GLU A 28 1.57 -9.78 5.54
CA GLU A 28 2.79 -10.31 4.89
C GLU A 28 2.49 -10.96 3.53
N GLN A 29 1.41 -11.73 3.42
CA GLN A 29 1.01 -12.35 2.14
C GLN A 29 0.58 -11.31 1.11
N VAL A 30 -0.06 -10.23 1.57
CA VAL A 30 -0.45 -9.11 0.70
C VAL A 30 0.77 -8.29 0.30
N LEU A 31 1.71 -8.07 1.21
CA LEU A 31 2.97 -7.38 0.93
C LEU A 31 3.78 -8.12 -0.14
N ASP A 32 3.92 -9.44 -0.03
CA ASP A 32 4.59 -10.28 -1.02
C ASP A 32 3.88 -10.19 -2.39
N LEU A 33 2.55 -10.30 -2.40
CA LEU A 33 1.75 -10.19 -3.62
C LEU A 33 1.90 -8.81 -4.27
N PHE A 34 1.78 -7.74 -3.48
CA PHE A 34 1.87 -6.37 -3.98
C PHE A 34 3.27 -6.07 -4.49
N SER A 35 4.30 -6.56 -3.82
CA SER A 35 5.69 -6.45 -4.27
C SER A 35 5.91 -7.21 -5.59
N GLN A 36 5.41 -8.44 -5.69
CA GLN A 36 5.54 -9.27 -6.89
C GLN A 36 4.96 -8.59 -8.14
N TYR A 37 3.84 -7.88 -7.99
CA TYR A 37 3.14 -7.24 -9.10
C TYR A 37 3.44 -5.73 -9.24
N GLY A 38 4.37 -5.16 -8.45
CA GLY A 38 4.71 -3.74 -8.51
C GLY A 38 3.59 -2.80 -8.04
N VAL A 39 2.64 -3.31 -7.25
CA VAL A 39 1.49 -2.55 -6.74
C VAL A 39 1.95 -1.52 -5.71
N ILE A 40 2.99 -1.81 -4.92
CA ILE A 40 3.58 -0.87 -3.96
C ILE A 40 4.09 0.38 -4.67
N ASP A 41 4.85 0.20 -5.77
CA ASP A 41 5.35 1.28 -6.59
C ASP A 41 4.21 2.06 -7.24
N TYR A 42 3.19 1.38 -7.75
CA TYR A 42 2.00 2.00 -8.32
C TYR A 42 1.28 2.88 -7.28
N LEU A 43 0.96 2.35 -6.10
CA LEU A 43 0.28 3.07 -5.03
C LEU A 43 1.10 4.28 -4.55
N SER A 44 2.42 4.13 -4.46
CA SER A 44 3.32 5.21 -4.05
C SER A 44 3.41 6.32 -5.09
N ASN A 45 3.55 5.97 -6.37
CA ASN A 45 3.63 6.94 -7.46
C ASN A 45 2.29 7.62 -7.77
N CYS A 46 1.18 6.92 -7.55
CA CYS A 46 -0.18 7.43 -7.73
C CYS A 46 -0.81 7.91 -6.42
N PHE A 47 -0.02 8.21 -5.39
CA PHE A 47 -0.53 8.67 -4.09
C PHE A 47 -1.45 9.90 -4.22
N GLU A 48 -0.99 10.95 -4.91
CA GLU A 48 -1.75 12.21 -5.05
C GLU A 48 -3.19 12.01 -5.55
N PRO A 49 -3.46 11.28 -6.66
CA PRO A 49 -4.83 11.03 -7.11
C PRO A 49 -5.60 9.96 -6.31
N LEU A 50 -4.93 9.12 -5.50
CA LEU A 50 -5.59 8.00 -4.80
C LEU A 50 -5.86 8.27 -3.31
N HIS A 51 -5.16 9.20 -2.67
CA HIS A 51 -5.25 9.47 -1.22
C HIS A 51 -6.39 10.44 -0.83
N THR A 52 -7.62 10.22 -1.31
CA THR A 52 -8.76 11.12 -1.01
C THR A 52 -9.51 10.76 0.27
#